data_AF-A0A2J8SX52-F1
#
_entry.id   AF-A0A2J8SX52-F1
#
_cell.length_a   1.000
_cell.length_b   1.000
_cell.length_c   1.000
_cell.angle_alpha   90.00
_cell.angle_beta   90.00
_cell.angle_gamma   90.00
#
_symmetry.space_group_name_H-M   'P 1'
#
loop_
_entity.id
_entity.type
_entity.pdbx_description
1 polymer ?
#
loop_
_entity_poly.entity_id
_entity_poly.type
_entity_poly.pdbx_seq_one_letter_code
_entity_poly.pdbx_strand_id
1 'polypeptide(L)' 'MDTGVIEGGLNVTLTIRLLMHGKEVGSIIGKKGESVKKMREESGARINISEGNCPERIITLAGP' A
#
# COMPACT_ATOMS: atom_id res chain seq x y z
N MET A 1 -18.80 24.08 6.78
CA MET A 1 -17.65 24.03 7.69
C MET A 1 -17.28 22.56 7.72
N ASP A 2 -16.39 22.04 6.86
CA ASP A 2 -15.19 22.63 6.29
C ASP A 2 -14.91 22.09 4.87
N THR A 3 -14.57 23.02 3.99
CA THR A 3 -13.52 22.97 2.95
C THR A 3 -13.39 21.68 2.12
N GLY A 4 -13.67 21.64 0.82
CA GLY A 4 -12.97 22.43 -0.20
C GLY A 4 -11.71 21.71 -0.70
N VAL A 5 -11.89 20.67 -1.52
CA VAL A 5 -11.01 20.38 -2.66
C VAL A 5 -11.87 20.19 -3.90
N ILE A 6 -11.68 21.13 -4.82
CA ILE A 6 -12.01 21.09 -6.24
C ILE A 6 -10.77 20.58 -6.97
N GLU A 7 -10.80 19.45 -7.65
CA GLU A 7 -9.88 19.20 -8.77
C GLU A 7 -10.59 18.31 -9.79
N GLY A 8 -10.98 18.91 -10.92
CA GLY A 8 -11.35 18.18 -12.14
C GLY A 8 -10.11 17.57 -12.79
N GLY A 9 -9.34 16.80 -12.04
CA GLY A 9 -8.23 15.99 -12.53
C GLY A 9 -8.75 14.65 -13.02
N LEU A 10 -8.06 14.04 -13.98
CA LEU A 10 -8.28 12.64 -14.32
C LEU A 10 -8.19 11.81 -13.03
N ASN A 11 -9.21 11.03 -12.69
CA ASN A 11 -9.12 10.01 -11.64
C ASN A 11 -8.13 8.92 -12.11
N VAL A 12 -6.84 9.20 -12.00
CA VAL A 12 -5.77 8.26 -12.35
C VAL A 12 -5.48 7.46 -11.10
N THR A 13 -5.77 6.17 -11.13
CA THR A 13 -5.31 5.24 -10.09
C THR A 13 -3.96 4.69 -10.47
N LEU A 14 -2.92 5.00 -9.69
CA LEU A 14 -1.60 4.42 -9.87
C LEU A 14 -1.55 3.05 -9.19
N THR A 15 -1.06 2.05 -9.92
CA THR A 15 -0.77 0.73 -9.38
C THR A 15 0.73 0.46 -9.43
N ILE A 16 1.35 0.29 -8.27
CA ILE A 16 2.76 -0.04 -8.12
C ILE A 16 2.87 -1.48 -7.62
N ARG A 17 3.76 -2.26 -8.25
CA ARG A 17 4.08 -3.63 -7.85
C ARG A 17 5.56 -3.71 -7.48
N LEU A 18 5.83 -4.07 -6.23
CA LEU A 18 7.18 -4.24 -5.68
C LEU A 18 7.46 -5.72 -5.51
N LEU A 19 8.61 -6.18 -5.98
CA LEU A 19 9.15 -7.51 -5.70
C LEU A 19 10.10 -7.39 -4.51
N MET A 20 9.90 -8.21 -3.49
CA MET A 20 10.68 -8.11 -2.25
C MET A 20 10.96 -9.48 -1.68
N HIS A 21 12.04 -9.62 -0.91
CA HIS A 21 12.27 -10.88 -0.19
C HIS A 21 11.24 -11.07 0.93
N GLY A 22 10.75 -12.30 1.12
CA GLY A 22 9.81 -12.64 2.18
C GLY A 22 10.32 -12.31 3.59
N LYS A 23 11.64 -12.34 3.79
CA LYS A 23 12.29 -11.94 5.04
C LYS A 23 12.12 -10.44 5.37
N GLU A 24 11.96 -9.60 4.35
CA GLU A 24 11.83 -8.14 4.47
C GLU A 24 10.36 -7.70 4.58
N VAL A 25 9.41 -8.53 4.14
CA VAL A 25 7.97 -8.21 4.22
C VAL A 25 7.51 -7.91 5.65
N GLY A 26 8.07 -8.59 6.64
CA GLY A 26 7.74 -8.37 8.05
C GLY A 26 7.98 -6.94 8.52
N SER A 27 8.99 -6.25 7.98
CA SER A 27 9.28 -4.85 8.34
C SER A 27 8.24 -3.88 7.77
N ILE A 28 7.69 -4.18 6.59
CA ILE A 28 6.60 -3.40 5.98
C ILE A 28 5.28 -3.59 6.74
N ILE A 29 4.96 -4.82 7.14
CA ILE A 29 3.75 -5.10 7.93
C ILE A 29 3.83 -4.41 9.29
N GLY A 30 5.01 -4.48 9.94
CA GLY A 30 5.22 -3.96 11.28
C GLY A 30 4.59 -4.84 12.36
N LYS A 31 4.85 -4.48 13.62
CA LYS A 31 4.29 -5.22 14.77
C LYS A 31 2.76 -5.12 14.73
N LYS A 32 2.07 -6.27 14.82
CA LYS A 32 0.60 -6.35 14.77
C LYS A 32 -0.03 -5.68 13.54
N GLY A 33 0.71 -5.48 12.45
CA GLY A 33 0.20 -4.78 11.25
C GLY A 33 0.12 -3.25 11.37
N GLU A 34 0.72 -2.64 12.40
CA GLU A 34 0.63 -1.20 12.65
C GLU A 34 1.20 -0.36 11.50
N SER A 35 2.37 -0.72 10.98
CA SER A 35 3.04 0.03 9.91
C SER A 35 2.23 0.02 8.61
N VAL A 36 1.73 -1.15 8.19
CA VAL A 36 0.90 -1.24 6.99
C VAL A 36 -0.46 -0.56 7.17
N LYS A 37 -1.02 -0.55 8.39
CA LYS A 37 -2.25 0.18 8.69
C LYS A 37 -2.05 1.69 8.53
N LYS A 38 -1.01 2.24 9.16
CA LYS A 38 -0.64 3.64 9.04
C LYS A 38 -0.41 4.04 7.57
N MET A 39 0.31 3.22 6.81
CA MET A 39 0.56 3.48 5.39
C MET A 39 -0.74 3.54 4.56
N ARG A 40 -1.75 2.71 4.86
CA ARG A 40 -3.08 2.80 4.21
C ARG A 40 -3.80 4.09 4.57
N GLU A 41 -3.76 4.47 5.85
CA GLU A 41 -4.44 5.68 6.36
C GLU A 41 -3.82 6.96 5.77
N GLU A 42 -2.49 7.02 5.69
CA GLU A 42 -1.77 8.20 5.18
C GLU A 42 -1.83 8.32 3.64
N SER A 43 -1.78 7.20 2.91
CA SER A 43 -1.77 7.23 1.44
C SER A 43 -3.14 7.13 0.79
N GLY A 44 -4.16 6.65 1.51
CA GLY A 44 -5.44 6.26 0.92
C GLY A 44 -5.34 5.06 -0.04
N ALA A 45 -4.17 4.44 -0.16
CA ALA A 45 -3.94 3.35 -1.10
C ALA A 45 -4.35 1.98 -0.53
N ARG A 46 -4.87 1.13 -1.41
CA ARG A 46 -5.05 -0.29 -1.16
C ARG A 46 -3.71 -1.00 -1.28
N ILE A 47 -3.30 -1.63 -0.18
CA ILE A 47 -2.07 -2.41 -0.09
C ILE A 47 -2.42 -3.90 -0.07
N ASN A 48 -1.75 -4.71 -0.89
CA ASN A 48 -1.90 -6.16 -0.91
C ASN A 48 -0.52 -6.82 -0.91
N ILE A 49 -0.36 -7.92 -0.18
CA ILE A 49 0.89 -8.67 -0.11
C ILE A 49 0.55 -10.09 -0.54
N SER A 50 1.19 -10.58 -1.61
CA SER A 50 0.93 -11.93 -2.14
C SER A 50 1.14 -12.97 -1.06
N GLU A 51 0.37 -14.06 -1.03
CA GLU A 51 0.57 -15.17 -0.09
C GLU A 51 1.53 -16.23 -0.66
N GLY A 52 1.99 -17.16 0.19
CA GLY A 52 2.84 -18.29 -0.21
C GLY A 52 4.22 -18.33 0.44
N ASN A 53 4.88 -19.49 0.32
CA ASN A 53 6.20 -19.77 0.90
C ASN A 53 7.37 -19.47 -0.08
N CYS A 54 7.13 -18.60 -1.06
CA CYS A 54 8.16 -18.19 -2.01
C CYS A 54 9.17 -17.26 -1.32
N PRO A 55 10.46 -17.32 -1.68
CA PRO A 55 11.49 -16.43 -1.13
C PRO A 55 11.24 -14.97 -1.50
N GLU A 56 10.45 -14.73 -2.55
CA GLU A 56 10.02 -13.42 -3.00
C GLU A 56 8.51 -13.26 -2.85
N ARG A 57 8.09 -12.03 -2.57
CA ARG A 57 6.70 -11.65 -2.32
C ARG A 57 6.42 -10.38 -3.12
N ILE A 58 5.22 -10.32 -3.68
CA ILE A 58 4.78 -9.16 -4.46
C ILE A 58 3.92 -8.29 -3.55
N ILE A 59 4.34 -7.05 -3.36
CA ILE A 59 3.53 -6.02 -2.73
C ILE A 59 2.89 -5.17 -3.81
N THR A 60 1.57 -5.06 -3.78
CA THR A 60 0.79 -4.23 -4.70
C THR A 60 0.22 -3.05 -3.92
N LEU A 61 0.51 -1.84 -4.39
CA LEU A 61 -0.03 -0.58 -3.88
C LEU A 61 -0.90 0.01 -4.99
N ALA A 62 -2.18 0.26 -4.71
CA ALA A 62 -3.10 0.86 -5.67
C ALA A 62 -3.87 2.01 -5.01
N GLY A 63 -3.73 3.23 -5.53
CA GLY A 63 -4.31 4.42 -4.93
C GLY A 63 -4.48 5.56 -5.92
N PRO A 64 -5.16 6.63 -5.51
CA PRO A 64 -5.27 7.86 -6.28
C PRO A 64 -3.91 8.56 -6.46
#